data_AF-A0A2S2DIE9-F1
#
_entry.id   AF-A0A2S2DIE9-F1
#
_cell.length_a   1.000
_cell.length_b   1.000
_cell.length_c   1.000
_cell.angle_alpha   90.00
_cell.angle_beta   90.00
_cell.angle_gamma   90.00
#
_symmetry.space_group_name_H-M   'P 1'
#
loop_
_entity.id
_entity.type
_entity.pdbx_description
1 polymer ?
#
loop_
_entity_poly.entity_id
_entity_poly.type
_entity_poly.pdbx_seq_one_letter_code
_entity_poly.pdbx_strand_id
1 'polypeptide(L)'
;MNALWWLALPVLILPIWWHRKKRVQNQAAPMATARFLPRTEPRQTRVWRWSDPLLLLVRCLLLLVLIAWLADPVYPWRGDTVVVTQGADPAWVEREAAQAGLADAERVTLPAAQALGWVHTHEREWQRDARLLVLGDVPMPAAKPVFGRAVEVRTQAGAPAKVERHVYIASERAAEWRRMFAAQGGHETIIVDDTPGAATALIVWDRAEAPPAALRAPLWWVTQPSAFPELAKARVIDGLRYADSARGRLWHHADWPPRDAQAARALLDDWQQLHVGPRHFTLAPQTFAAVDGANAPEPGGALRGVLLAVLVALFVLERSLTHARRR
;
A
#
# COMPACT_ATOMS: atom_id res chain seq x y z
N MET A 1 -14.40 0.55 -7.67
CA MET A 1 -14.76 -0.43 -8.74
C MET A 1 -15.69 -1.44 -8.08
N ASN A 2 -16.94 -1.72 -8.41
CA ASN A 2 -17.89 -1.31 -9.44
C ASN A 2 -19.26 -1.22 -8.76
N ALA A 3 -19.84 -0.03 -8.67
CA ALA A 3 -21.17 0.18 -8.09
C ALA A 3 -22.33 -0.41 -8.93
N LEU A 4 -22.05 -1.33 -9.86
CA LEU A 4 -22.99 -1.91 -10.82
C LEU A 4 -23.06 -3.44 -10.76
N TRP A 5 -22.40 -4.09 -9.80
CA TRP A 5 -22.42 -5.56 -9.65
C TRP A 5 -23.85 -6.12 -9.50
N TRP A 6 -24.78 -5.33 -8.95
CA TRP A 6 -26.18 -5.70 -8.80
C TRP A 6 -26.90 -5.89 -10.15
N LEU A 7 -26.41 -5.29 -11.24
CA LEU A 7 -26.92 -5.56 -12.60
C LEU A 7 -26.60 -6.98 -13.09
N ALA A 8 -25.67 -7.68 -12.43
CA ALA A 8 -25.37 -9.08 -12.73
C ALA A 8 -26.34 -10.07 -12.06
N LEU A 9 -27.11 -9.65 -11.04
CA LEU A 9 -28.08 -10.54 -10.36
C LEU A 9 -29.12 -11.16 -11.29
N PRO A 10 -29.72 -10.44 -12.27
CA PRO A 10 -30.65 -11.04 -13.23
C PRO A 10 -30.04 -12.17 -14.08
N VAL A 11 -28.72 -12.19 -14.27
CA VAL A 11 -28.01 -13.24 -15.04
C VAL A 11 -28.17 -14.62 -14.38
N LEU A 12 -28.38 -14.69 -13.05
CA LEU A 12 -28.65 -15.95 -12.34
C LEU A 12 -29.91 -16.67 -12.84
N ILE A 13 -30.84 -15.96 -13.49
CA ILE A 13 -32.09 -16.52 -14.01
C ILE A 13 -31.87 -17.23 -15.36
N LEU A 14 -30.83 -16.88 -16.11
CA LEU A 14 -30.58 -17.43 -17.45
C LEU A 14 -30.38 -18.96 -17.46
N PRO A 15 -29.53 -19.56 -16.60
CA PRO A 15 -29.38 -21.02 -16.55
C PRO A 15 -30.67 -21.73 -16.17
N ILE A 16 -31.44 -21.15 -15.24
CA ILE A 16 -32.73 -21.69 -14.78
C ILE A 16 -33.73 -21.73 -15.94
N TRP A 17 -33.78 -20.67 -16.74
CA TRP A 17 -34.65 -20.59 -17.91
C TRP A 17 -34.22 -21.56 -19.01
N TRP A 18 -32.90 -21.72 -19.25
CA TRP A 18 -32.36 -22.62 -20.27
C TRP A 18 -32.52 -24.11 -19.91
N HIS A 19 -32.28 -24.51 -18.65
CA HIS A 19 -32.39 -25.91 -18.20
C HIS A 19 -33.83 -26.43 -18.09
N ARG A 20 -34.81 -25.56 -18.31
CA ARG A 20 -36.22 -25.90 -18.34
C ARG A 20 -36.54 -26.64 -19.65
N LYS A 21 -36.49 -27.98 -19.63
CA LYS A 21 -36.89 -28.79 -20.80
C LYS A 21 -38.38 -28.60 -21.07
N LYS A 22 -38.68 -28.04 -22.25
CA LYS A 22 -40.07 -27.83 -22.71
C LYS A 22 -40.61 -29.02 -23.51
N ARG A 23 -39.78 -29.94 -23.98
CA ARG A 23 -40.21 -31.01 -24.91
C ARG A 23 -39.48 -32.32 -24.63
N VAL A 24 -40.23 -33.41 -24.47
CA VAL A 24 -39.70 -34.79 -24.43
C VAL A 24 -40.26 -35.52 -25.65
N GLN A 25 -39.37 -36.15 -26.42
CA GLN A 25 -39.75 -36.99 -27.54
C GLN A 25 -39.83 -38.43 -27.01
N ASN A 26 -41.04 -38.96 -26.85
CA ASN A 26 -41.20 -40.35 -26.45
C ASN A 26 -40.78 -41.24 -27.62
N GLN A 27 -39.68 -41.97 -27.46
CA GLN A 27 -39.34 -43.04 -28.38
C GLN A 27 -40.33 -44.18 -28.12
N ALA A 28 -41.28 -44.37 -29.03
CA ALA A 28 -42.07 -45.58 -29.08
C ALA A 28 -41.13 -46.71 -29.54
N ALA A 29 -40.51 -47.42 -28.60
CA ALA A 29 -39.79 -48.64 -28.93
C ALA A 29 -40.83 -49.68 -29.38
N PRO A 30 -40.69 -50.29 -30.56
CA PRO A 30 -41.62 -51.33 -31.00
C PRO A 30 -41.48 -52.51 -30.04
N MET A 31 -42.54 -52.84 -29.29
CA MET A 31 -42.60 -54.12 -28.61
C MET A 31 -42.54 -55.23 -29.67
N ALA A 32 -41.70 -56.24 -29.48
CA ALA A 32 -41.34 -57.24 -30.48
C ALA A 32 -42.55 -57.99 -31.11
N THR A 33 -43.72 -57.91 -30.48
CA THR A 33 -44.98 -58.52 -30.93
C THR A 33 -45.88 -57.59 -31.77
N ALA A 34 -45.55 -56.30 -31.92
CA ALA A 34 -46.40 -55.30 -32.55
C ALA A 34 -45.95 -54.91 -33.97
N ARG A 35 -45.46 -55.88 -34.77
CA ARG A 35 -44.94 -55.61 -36.14
C ARG A 35 -46.05 -55.26 -37.15
N PHE A 36 -47.32 -55.44 -36.78
CA PHE A 36 -48.49 -55.24 -37.64
C PHE A 36 -49.35 -54.01 -37.29
N LEU A 37 -49.00 -53.24 -36.25
CA LEU A 37 -49.69 -51.99 -35.96
C LEU A 37 -49.08 -50.84 -36.79
N PRO A 38 -49.90 -49.91 -37.31
CA PRO A 38 -49.38 -48.72 -38.00
C PRO A 38 -48.45 -47.98 -37.06
N ARG A 39 -47.26 -47.59 -37.57
CA ARG A 39 -46.25 -46.87 -36.80
C ARG A 39 -46.90 -45.66 -36.12
N THR A 40 -47.03 -45.68 -34.80
CA THR A 40 -47.42 -44.49 -34.05
C THR A 40 -46.28 -43.50 -34.14
N GLU A 41 -46.51 -42.36 -34.79
CA GLU A 41 -45.54 -41.28 -34.88
C GLU A 41 -45.12 -40.83 -33.47
N PRO A 42 -43.83 -40.52 -33.25
CA PRO A 42 -43.34 -40.10 -31.94
C PRO A 42 -44.04 -38.82 -31.50
N ARG A 43 -45.00 -38.94 -30.58
CA ARG A 43 -45.69 -37.79 -30.00
C ARG A 43 -44.73 -37.02 -29.10
N GLN A 44 -44.46 -35.78 -29.46
CA GLN A 44 -43.77 -34.83 -28.59
C GLN A 44 -44.72 -34.46 -27.45
N THR A 45 -44.41 -34.89 -26.23
CA THR A 45 -45.17 -34.48 -25.05
C THR A 45 -44.45 -33.32 -24.36
N ARG A 46 -45.22 -32.29 -24.01
CA ARG A 46 -44.71 -31.09 -23.36
C ARG A 46 -44.64 -31.32 -21.85
N VAL A 47 -43.67 -32.10 -21.41
CA VAL A 47 -43.50 -32.42 -19.98
C VAL A 47 -42.65 -31.36 -19.29
N TRP A 48 -43.10 -30.89 -18.14
CA TRP A 48 -42.41 -29.89 -17.32
C TRP A 48 -41.43 -30.60 -16.38
N ARG A 49 -40.19 -30.81 -16.81
CA ARG A 49 -39.13 -31.45 -16.01
C ARG A 49 -37.82 -30.68 -16.07
N TRP A 50 -37.15 -30.57 -14.93
CA TRP A 50 -35.79 -30.06 -14.83
C TRP A 50 -34.83 -31.11 -15.40
N SER A 51 -34.04 -30.74 -16.42
CA SER A 51 -32.94 -31.61 -16.84
C SER A 51 -31.71 -31.33 -16.00
N ASP A 52 -31.11 -32.39 -15.47
CA ASP A 52 -29.80 -32.39 -14.79
C ASP A 52 -29.72 -31.32 -13.69
N PRO A 53 -30.44 -31.51 -12.57
CA PRO A 53 -30.46 -30.53 -11.47
C PRO A 53 -29.07 -30.24 -10.92
N LEU A 54 -28.15 -31.22 -10.98
CA LEU A 54 -26.77 -31.08 -10.54
C LEU A 54 -25.94 -30.15 -11.45
N LEU A 55 -26.08 -30.24 -12.78
CA LEU A 55 -25.41 -29.32 -13.70
C LEU A 55 -25.98 -27.90 -13.60
N LEU A 56 -27.29 -27.78 -13.41
CA LEU A 56 -27.94 -26.49 -13.15
C LEU A 56 -27.41 -25.85 -11.85
N LEU A 57 -27.30 -26.63 -10.76
CA LEU A 57 -26.76 -26.16 -9.49
C LEU A 57 -25.34 -25.61 -9.66
N VAL A 58 -24.45 -26.36 -10.33
CA VAL A 58 -23.06 -25.92 -10.57
C VAL A 58 -23.00 -24.62 -11.37
N ARG A 59 -23.84 -24.45 -12.39
CA ARG A 59 -23.90 -23.21 -13.19
C ARG A 59 -24.41 -22.02 -12.37
N CYS A 60 -25.42 -22.23 -11.54
CA CYS A 60 -25.90 -21.21 -10.61
C CYS A 60 -24.83 -20.82 -9.59
N LEU A 61 -24.11 -21.80 -9.02
CA LEU A 61 -23.00 -21.55 -8.10
C LEU A 61 -21.86 -20.78 -8.77
N LEU A 62 -21.49 -21.13 -10.00
CA LEU A 62 -20.43 -20.43 -10.75
C LEU A 62 -20.78 -18.95 -10.95
N LEU A 63 -22.01 -18.66 -11.36
CA LEU A 63 -22.49 -17.27 -11.50
C LEU A 63 -22.54 -16.55 -10.15
N LEU A 64 -23.00 -17.22 -9.09
CA LEU A 64 -23.07 -16.62 -7.75
C LEU A 64 -21.66 -16.25 -7.24
N VAL A 65 -20.70 -17.16 -7.35
CA VAL A 65 -19.31 -16.91 -6.96
C VAL A 65 -18.68 -15.82 -7.83
N LEU A 66 -19.01 -15.76 -9.12
CA LEU A 66 -18.55 -14.68 -10.00
C LEU A 66 -19.09 -13.31 -9.58
N ILE A 67 -20.39 -13.25 -9.24
CA ILE A 67 -21.02 -12.03 -8.72
C ILE A 67 -20.39 -11.64 -7.40
N ALA A 68 -20.15 -12.58 -6.49
CA ALA A 68 -19.46 -12.33 -5.23
C ALA A 68 -18.03 -11.81 -5.49
N TRP A 69 -17.28 -12.40 -6.42
CA TRP A 69 -15.95 -11.94 -6.78
C TRP A 69 -15.96 -10.49 -7.33
N LEU A 70 -16.97 -10.12 -8.12
CA LEU A 70 -17.18 -8.75 -8.62
C LEU A 70 -17.65 -7.76 -7.54
N ALA A 71 -18.43 -8.23 -6.57
CA ALA A 71 -18.97 -7.42 -5.48
C ALA A 71 -17.95 -7.14 -4.37
N ASP A 72 -16.86 -7.92 -4.33
CA ASP A 72 -15.76 -7.81 -3.37
C ASP A 72 -16.26 -7.72 -1.91
N PRO A 73 -17.01 -8.74 -1.44
CA PRO A 73 -17.58 -8.74 -0.12
C PRO A 73 -16.46 -8.69 0.92
N VAL A 74 -16.56 -7.75 1.85
CA VAL A 74 -15.73 -7.76 3.05
C VAL A 74 -16.61 -8.22 4.19
N TYR A 75 -16.22 -9.34 4.78
CA TYR A 75 -16.88 -9.87 5.97
C TYR A 75 -16.17 -9.31 7.20
N PRO A 76 -16.88 -8.72 8.18
CA PRO A 76 -16.26 -8.25 9.41
C PRO A 76 -15.96 -9.43 10.33
N TRP A 77 -14.74 -9.96 10.25
CA TRP A 77 -14.30 -11.12 11.04
C TRP A 77 -13.42 -10.75 12.23
N ARG A 78 -12.69 -9.62 12.16
CA ARG A 78 -11.74 -9.21 13.21
C ARG A 78 -12.47 -8.66 14.43
N GLY A 79 -12.05 -9.09 15.61
CA GLY A 79 -12.48 -8.54 16.89
C GLY A 79 -11.54 -7.43 17.37
N ASP A 80 -11.50 -7.22 18.68
CA ASP A 80 -10.55 -6.32 19.34
C ASP A 80 -9.11 -6.53 18.85
N THR A 81 -8.43 -5.45 18.45
CA THR A 81 -7.10 -5.51 17.82
C THR A 81 -6.16 -4.45 18.37
N VAL A 82 -4.93 -4.87 18.65
CA VAL A 82 -3.81 -4.00 19.03
C VAL A 82 -2.77 -4.00 17.91
N VAL A 83 -2.62 -2.86 17.24
CA VAL A 83 -1.59 -2.64 16.22
C VAL A 83 -0.34 -2.13 16.91
N VAL A 84 0.77 -2.85 16.78
CA VAL A 84 2.05 -2.51 17.42
C VAL A 84 3.05 -2.10 16.35
N THR A 85 3.65 -0.92 16.49
CA THR A 85 4.73 -0.51 15.61
C THR A 85 6.00 -1.31 15.90
N GLN A 86 6.72 -1.72 14.86
CA GLN A 86 8.04 -2.34 15.00
C GLN A 86 8.98 -1.47 15.86
N GLY A 87 9.69 -2.10 16.80
CA GLY A 87 10.63 -1.43 17.70
C GLY A 87 10.02 -0.88 19.00
N ALA A 88 8.70 -1.03 19.22
CA ALA A 88 8.09 -0.71 20.50
C ALA A 88 8.58 -1.66 21.61
N ASP A 89 8.78 -1.13 22.83
CA ASP A 89 9.20 -1.94 23.98
C ASP A 89 8.10 -2.94 24.35
N PRO A 90 8.35 -4.26 24.32
CA PRO A 90 7.35 -5.27 24.65
C PRO A 90 6.73 -5.07 26.03
N ALA A 91 7.52 -4.68 27.05
CA ALA A 91 7.01 -4.48 28.40
C ALA A 91 6.10 -3.24 28.52
N TRP A 92 6.36 -2.22 27.70
CA TRP A 92 5.46 -1.08 27.57
C TRP A 92 4.17 -1.48 26.83
N VAL A 93 4.28 -2.20 25.71
CA VAL A 93 3.13 -2.68 24.92
C VAL A 93 2.17 -3.51 25.77
N GLU A 94 2.68 -4.46 26.58
CA GLU A 94 1.84 -5.27 27.48
C GLU A 94 1.07 -4.41 28.49
N ARG A 95 1.75 -3.43 29.10
CA ARG A 95 1.13 -2.54 30.10
C ARG A 95 0.04 -1.69 29.48
N GLU A 96 0.29 -1.10 28.32
CA GLU A 96 -0.68 -0.23 27.64
C GLU A 96 -1.88 -1.04 27.12
N ALA A 97 -1.65 -2.22 26.54
CA ALA A 97 -2.73 -3.11 26.11
C ALA A 97 -3.60 -3.56 27.29
N ALA A 98 -2.99 -3.92 28.42
CA ALA A 98 -3.72 -4.27 29.63
C ALA A 98 -4.52 -3.10 30.20
N GLN A 99 -3.94 -1.89 30.24
CA GLN A 99 -4.63 -0.67 30.69
C GLN A 99 -5.82 -0.29 29.81
N ALA A 100 -5.75 -0.57 28.51
CA ALA A 100 -6.87 -0.40 27.59
C ALA A 100 -7.92 -1.53 27.67
N GLY A 101 -7.67 -2.57 28.49
CA GLY A 101 -8.54 -3.75 28.56
C GLY A 101 -8.51 -4.60 27.29
N LEU A 102 -7.36 -4.62 26.60
CA LEU A 102 -7.11 -5.29 25.32
C LEU A 102 -5.92 -6.27 25.40
N ALA A 103 -5.65 -6.82 26.59
CA ALA A 103 -4.52 -7.74 26.80
C ALA A 103 -4.60 -8.99 25.88
N ASP A 104 -5.81 -9.54 25.72
CA ASP A 104 -6.11 -10.75 24.93
C ASP A 104 -6.48 -10.46 23.46
N ALA A 105 -6.39 -9.20 23.03
CA ALA A 105 -6.75 -8.78 21.66
C ALA A 105 -5.76 -9.32 20.62
N GLU A 106 -6.21 -9.45 19.36
CA GLU A 106 -5.33 -9.84 18.25
C GLU A 106 -4.21 -8.79 18.09
N ARG A 107 -2.96 -9.24 17.94
CA ARG A 107 -1.82 -8.35 17.75
C ARG A 107 -1.33 -8.35 16.33
N VAL A 108 -1.20 -7.16 15.76
CA VAL A 108 -0.68 -6.97 14.41
C VAL A 108 0.55 -6.09 14.49
N THR A 109 1.71 -6.64 14.14
CA THR A 109 2.97 -5.88 14.14
C THR A 109 3.24 -5.30 12.75
N LEU A 110 3.42 -3.98 12.67
CA LEU A 110 3.60 -3.27 11.40
C LEU A 110 4.76 -2.26 11.47
N PRO A 111 5.40 -1.92 10.34
CA PRO A 111 6.27 -0.77 10.28
C PRO A 111 5.53 0.50 10.73
N ALA A 112 6.18 1.36 11.51
CA ALA A 112 5.59 2.56 12.11
C ALA A 112 4.84 3.44 11.08
N ALA A 113 5.47 3.70 9.93
CA ALA A 113 4.91 4.51 8.85
C ALA A 113 3.61 3.94 8.24
N GLN A 114 3.34 2.64 8.42
CA GLN A 114 2.21 1.95 7.81
C GLN A 114 1.05 1.74 8.79
N ALA A 115 1.25 1.93 10.10
CA ALA A 115 0.27 1.55 11.12
C ALA A 115 -1.11 2.18 10.90
N LEU A 116 -1.20 3.52 10.82
CA LEU A 116 -2.47 4.21 10.61
C LEU A 116 -3.06 3.98 9.22
N GLY A 117 -2.22 3.90 8.19
CA GLY A 117 -2.68 3.63 6.82
C GLY A 117 -3.25 2.22 6.65
N TRP A 118 -2.66 1.24 7.34
CA TRP A 118 -3.15 -0.14 7.36
C TRP A 118 -4.49 -0.22 8.09
N VAL A 119 -4.63 0.43 9.25
CA VAL A 119 -5.91 0.54 9.98
C VAL A 119 -7.00 1.12 9.09
N HIS A 120 -6.69 2.22 8.38
CA HIS A 120 -7.63 2.82 7.46
C HIS A 120 -8.03 1.84 6.32
N THR A 121 -7.05 1.17 5.71
CA THR A 121 -7.29 0.24 4.59
C THR A 121 -8.17 -0.96 4.98
N HIS A 122 -8.02 -1.48 6.20
CA HIS A 122 -8.71 -2.69 6.65
C HIS A 122 -9.97 -2.39 7.47
N GLU A 123 -10.45 -1.15 7.47
CA GLU A 123 -11.51 -0.68 8.37
C GLU A 123 -12.81 -1.52 8.29
N ARG A 124 -13.08 -2.13 7.13
CA ARG A 124 -14.26 -2.97 6.90
C ARG A 124 -14.15 -4.40 7.48
N GLU A 125 -12.96 -4.83 7.87
CA GLU A 125 -12.71 -6.19 8.36
C GLU A 125 -13.07 -6.40 9.82
N TRP A 126 -13.25 -5.31 10.57
CA TRP A 126 -13.58 -5.38 11.99
C TRP A 126 -15.08 -5.38 12.26
N GLN A 127 -15.48 -6.13 13.27
CA GLN A 127 -16.82 -6.10 13.85
C GLN A 127 -17.19 -4.69 14.33
N ARG A 128 -18.49 -4.42 14.50
CA ARG A 128 -19.00 -3.07 14.79
C ARG A 128 -18.55 -2.54 16.15
N ASP A 129 -18.39 -3.42 17.11
CA ASP A 129 -18.02 -3.18 18.50
C ASP A 129 -16.52 -3.41 18.78
N ALA A 130 -15.75 -3.84 17.78
CA ALA A 130 -14.32 -4.07 17.91
C ALA A 130 -13.57 -2.77 18.22
N ARG A 131 -12.78 -2.81 19.29
CA ARG A 131 -11.93 -1.71 19.75
C ARG A 131 -10.55 -1.79 19.10
N LEU A 132 -10.02 -0.63 18.71
CA LEU A 132 -8.73 -0.51 18.04
C LEU A 132 -7.77 0.35 18.85
N LEU A 133 -6.60 -0.22 19.13
CA LEU A 133 -5.51 0.46 19.81
C LEU A 133 -4.25 0.38 18.96
N VAL A 134 -3.60 1.52 18.71
CA VAL A 134 -2.31 1.60 18.01
C VAL A 134 -1.24 2.02 19.01
N LEU A 135 -0.18 1.23 19.12
CA LEU A 135 0.89 1.38 20.10
C LEU A 135 2.27 1.56 19.43
N GLY A 136 3.03 2.54 19.90
CA GLY A 136 4.47 2.69 19.64
C GLY A 136 4.85 3.99 18.95
N ASP A 137 5.92 4.01 18.15
CA ASP A 137 6.46 5.24 17.55
C ASP A 137 5.72 5.62 16.26
N VAL A 138 4.42 5.92 16.38
CA VAL A 138 3.56 6.25 15.23
C VAL A 138 3.92 7.64 14.71
N PRO A 139 4.29 7.80 13.43
CA PRO A 139 4.63 9.12 12.88
C PRO A 139 3.38 9.99 12.72
N MET A 140 3.54 11.29 12.99
CA MET A 140 2.56 12.33 12.76
C MET A 140 2.23 12.40 11.27
N PRO A 141 0.98 12.12 10.86
CA PRO A 141 0.59 12.19 9.46
C PRO A 141 0.45 13.64 9.01
N ALA A 142 0.78 13.92 7.74
CA ALA A 142 0.68 15.26 7.16
C ALA A 142 -0.78 15.76 7.06
N ALA A 143 -1.73 14.84 6.89
CA ALA A 143 -3.15 15.12 6.94
C ALA A 143 -3.77 14.37 8.12
N LYS A 144 -4.75 15.01 8.80
CA LYS A 144 -5.47 14.37 9.90
C LYS A 144 -6.23 13.15 9.36
N PRO A 145 -5.97 11.93 9.86
CA PRO A 145 -6.68 10.75 9.42
C PRO A 145 -8.13 10.81 9.93
N VAL A 146 -9.03 10.27 9.12
CA VAL A 146 -10.45 10.16 9.44
C VAL A 146 -10.83 8.68 9.39
N PHE A 147 -11.46 8.22 10.45
CA PHE A 147 -11.92 6.84 10.59
C PHE A 147 -13.43 6.86 10.85
N GLY A 148 -14.16 5.91 10.28
CA GLY A 148 -15.56 5.62 10.59
C GLY A 148 -15.75 4.85 11.90
N ARG A 149 -14.66 4.53 12.62
CA ARG A 149 -14.65 3.94 13.96
C ARG A 149 -13.64 4.65 14.87
N ALA A 150 -13.82 4.50 16.17
CA ALA A 150 -12.88 5.06 17.14
C ALA A 150 -11.54 4.30 17.08
N VAL A 151 -10.44 5.06 17.04
CA VAL A 151 -9.07 4.53 17.06
C VAL A 151 -8.30 5.24 18.15
N GLU A 152 -7.85 4.50 19.17
CA GLU A 152 -6.98 5.02 20.20
C GLU A 152 -5.52 4.86 19.78
N VAL A 153 -4.72 5.91 19.90
CA VAL A 153 -3.28 5.87 19.63
C VAL A 153 -2.54 6.27 20.89
N ARG A 154 -1.68 5.37 21.38
CA ARG A 154 -0.72 5.68 22.44
C ARG A 154 0.67 5.55 21.86
N THR A 155 1.48 6.57 22.08
CA THR A 155 2.79 6.62 21.44
C THR A 155 3.91 6.56 22.44
N GLN A 156 4.98 5.90 22.01
CA GLN A 156 6.28 5.87 22.67
C GLN A 156 7.28 6.32 21.62
N ALA A 157 7.83 7.52 21.79
CA ALA A 157 8.85 8.03 20.86
C ALA A 157 10.03 7.05 20.86
N GLY A 158 10.41 6.58 19.67
CA GLY A 158 11.60 5.79 19.50
C GLY A 158 12.84 6.64 19.83
N ALA A 159 13.90 6.00 20.30
CA ALA A 159 15.19 6.67 20.34
C ALA A 159 15.56 7.03 18.89
N PRO A 160 15.77 8.31 18.56
CA PRO A 160 16.15 8.68 17.21
C PRO A 160 17.46 7.97 16.87
N ALA A 161 17.47 7.26 15.75
CA ALA A 161 18.68 6.62 15.26
C ALA A 161 19.76 7.68 15.12
N LYS A 162 20.95 7.44 15.69
CA LYS A 162 22.09 8.33 15.49
C LYS A 162 22.50 8.20 14.03
N VAL A 163 22.27 9.24 13.24
CA VAL A 163 22.65 9.26 11.83
C VAL A 163 23.97 9.98 11.70
N GLU A 164 24.98 9.28 11.17
CA GLU A 164 26.25 9.88 10.81
C GLU A 164 26.19 10.33 9.35
N ARG A 165 26.54 11.59 9.10
CA ARG A 165 26.60 12.16 7.75
C ARG A 165 28.01 12.61 7.45
N HIS A 166 28.60 11.95 6.46
CA HIS A 166 29.95 12.19 6.01
C HIS A 166 29.98 13.30 4.96
N VAL A 167 30.79 14.33 5.21
CA VAL A 167 30.96 15.50 4.35
C VAL A 167 32.41 15.63 3.96
N TYR A 168 32.68 15.77 2.67
CA TYR A 168 34.01 16.07 2.17
C TYR A 168 34.07 17.52 1.66
N ILE A 169 35.11 18.27 2.04
CA ILE A 169 35.27 19.68 1.70
C ILE A 169 36.54 19.86 0.85
N ALA A 170 36.34 20.19 -0.43
CA ALA A 170 37.39 20.62 -1.34
C ALA A 170 37.31 22.14 -1.52
N SER A 171 38.00 22.89 -0.67
CA SER A 171 37.98 24.35 -0.62
C SER A 171 39.32 24.91 -0.14
N GLU A 172 39.73 26.08 -0.64
CA GLU A 172 40.81 26.88 -0.03
C GLU A 172 40.37 27.50 1.32
N ARG A 173 39.06 27.69 1.50
CA ARG A 173 38.41 28.22 2.71
C ARG A 173 37.77 27.11 3.55
N ALA A 174 38.39 25.93 3.59
CA ALA A 174 37.83 24.76 4.28
C ALA A 174 37.48 25.01 5.76
N ALA A 175 38.19 25.92 6.44
CA ALA A 175 37.90 26.28 7.83
C ALA A 175 36.53 26.96 8.01
N GLU A 176 36.10 27.79 7.06
CA GLU A 176 34.79 28.48 7.11
C GLU A 176 33.65 27.45 7.01
N TRP A 177 33.76 26.52 6.06
CA TRP A 177 32.82 25.42 5.90
C TRP A 177 32.80 24.48 7.12
N ARG A 178 33.96 24.13 7.69
CA ARG A 178 34.03 23.29 8.90
C ARG A 178 33.34 23.93 10.11
N ARG A 179 33.48 25.25 10.30
CA ARG A 179 32.81 25.97 11.40
C ARG A 179 31.29 25.90 11.30
N MET A 180 30.76 25.99 10.08
CA MET A 180 29.31 25.85 9.85
C MET A 180 28.80 24.47 10.27
N PHE A 181 29.48 23.40 9.84
CA PHE A 181 29.08 22.03 10.22
C PHE A 181 29.26 21.75 11.71
N ALA A 182 30.29 22.31 12.34
CA ALA A 182 30.53 22.17 13.78
C ALA A 182 29.48 22.88 14.65
N ALA A 183 28.82 23.93 14.13
CA ALA A 183 27.77 24.64 14.84
C ALA A 183 26.43 23.87 14.91
N GLN A 184 26.32 22.75 14.19
CA GLN A 184 25.11 21.94 14.17
C GLN A 184 25.06 20.99 15.38
N GLY A 185 24.13 21.26 16.31
CA GLY A 185 23.75 20.34 17.37
C GLY A 185 22.49 19.54 17.00
N GLY A 186 22.38 18.30 17.46
CA GLY A 186 21.18 17.47 17.27
C GLY A 186 21.45 15.96 17.27
N HIS A 187 20.49 15.20 16.77
CA HIS A 187 20.56 13.73 16.67
C HIS A 187 21.39 13.21 15.49
N GLU A 188 21.73 14.07 14.53
CA GLU A 188 22.62 13.76 13.42
C GLU A 188 24.03 14.27 13.73
N THR A 189 25.02 13.41 13.58
CA THR A 189 26.44 13.77 13.74
C THR A 189 27.02 14.01 12.35
N ILE A 190 27.48 15.22 12.08
CA ILE A 190 28.19 15.54 10.83
C ILE A 190 29.67 15.29 11.04
N ILE A 191 30.23 14.40 10.21
CA ILE A 191 31.64 14.05 10.20
C ILE A 191 32.23 14.68 8.94
N VAL A 192 33.22 15.56 9.11
CA VAL A 192 33.96 16.12 7.98
C VAL A 192 35.18 15.24 7.73
N ASP A 193 35.16 14.47 6.65
CA ASP A 193 36.25 13.60 6.26
C ASP A 193 37.32 14.38 5.49
N ASP A 194 38.59 14.01 5.71
CA ASP A 194 39.71 14.57 4.95
C ASP A 194 39.84 13.97 3.55
N THR A 195 39.25 12.79 3.31
CA THR A 195 39.19 12.14 2.00
C THR A 195 37.78 11.66 1.69
N PRO A 196 37.31 11.76 0.44
CA PRO A 196 35.99 11.27 0.07
C PRO A 196 35.99 9.74 -0.02
N GLY A 197 34.90 9.12 0.42
CA GLY A 197 34.70 7.67 0.41
C GLY A 197 33.28 7.28 -0.01
N ALA A 198 32.98 5.98 0.04
CA ALA A 198 31.66 5.47 -0.35
C ALA A 198 30.52 5.97 0.54
N ALA A 199 30.82 6.37 1.78
CA ALA A 199 29.85 6.91 2.73
C ALA A 199 29.60 8.42 2.57
N THR A 200 30.40 9.14 1.75
CA THR A 200 30.30 10.59 1.60
C THR A 200 28.93 10.99 1.04
N ALA A 201 28.13 11.65 1.87
CA ALA A 201 26.76 12.06 1.56
C ALA A 201 26.71 13.43 0.88
N LEU A 202 27.68 14.30 1.18
CA LEU A 202 27.78 15.65 0.63
C LEU A 202 29.24 15.97 0.28
N ILE A 203 29.45 16.54 -0.89
CA ILE A 203 30.73 17.15 -1.29
C ILE A 203 30.56 18.65 -1.42
N VAL A 204 31.36 19.41 -0.68
CA VAL A 204 31.49 20.85 -0.89
C VAL A 204 32.65 21.08 -1.85
N TRP A 205 32.34 21.59 -3.04
CA TRP A 205 33.31 21.93 -4.08
C TRP A 205 33.40 23.45 -4.23
N ASP A 206 34.42 24.02 -3.61
CA ASP A 206 34.72 25.45 -3.62
C ASP A 206 36.07 25.69 -4.28
N ARG A 207 36.14 25.28 -5.55
CA ARG A 207 37.30 25.33 -6.43
C ARG A 207 36.84 25.60 -7.85
N ALA A 208 37.66 26.33 -8.62
CA ALA A 208 37.37 26.62 -10.01
C ALA A 208 37.67 25.43 -10.94
N GLU A 209 38.57 24.53 -10.52
CA GLU A 209 38.92 23.36 -11.32
C GLU A 209 37.78 22.33 -11.35
N ALA A 210 37.69 21.58 -12.44
CA ALA A 210 36.74 20.48 -12.56
C ALA A 210 37.08 19.36 -11.54
N PRO A 211 36.08 18.76 -10.88
CA PRO A 211 36.32 17.68 -9.95
C PRO A 211 36.80 16.39 -10.64
N PRO A 212 37.59 15.56 -9.94
CA PRO A 212 38.03 14.26 -10.46
C PRO A 212 36.88 13.42 -11.00
N ALA A 213 37.10 12.76 -12.13
CA ALA A 213 36.06 12.00 -12.83
C ALA A 213 35.51 10.80 -12.05
N ALA A 214 36.24 10.28 -11.05
CA ALA A 214 35.82 9.17 -10.20
C ALA A 214 35.00 9.60 -8.98
N LEU A 215 35.00 10.90 -8.64
CA LEU A 215 34.38 11.39 -7.41
C LEU A 215 32.85 11.42 -7.55
N ARG A 216 32.14 10.83 -6.58
CA ARG A 216 30.68 10.69 -6.56
C ARG A 216 30.15 10.97 -5.17
N ALA A 217 28.99 11.63 -5.10
CA ALA A 217 28.22 11.79 -3.87
C ALA A 217 26.76 12.11 -4.23
N PRO A 218 25.77 11.76 -3.39
CA PRO A 218 24.37 12.10 -3.63
C PRO A 218 24.12 13.60 -3.85
N LEU A 219 24.82 14.45 -3.10
CA LEU A 219 24.72 15.91 -3.19
C LEU A 219 26.09 16.58 -3.30
N TRP A 220 26.13 17.66 -4.07
CA TRP A 220 27.27 18.54 -4.23
C TRP A 220 26.84 19.99 -4.00
N TRP A 221 27.57 20.71 -3.16
CA TRP A 221 27.48 22.16 -3.05
C TRP A 221 28.61 22.81 -3.80
N VAL A 222 28.27 23.65 -4.76
CA VAL A 222 29.21 24.24 -5.71
C VAL A 222 29.19 25.76 -5.55
N THR A 223 30.33 26.37 -5.26
CA THR A 223 30.45 27.85 -5.23
C THR A 223 30.82 28.42 -6.60
N GLN A 224 31.58 27.66 -7.39
CA GLN A 224 32.09 28.02 -8.71
C GLN A 224 31.31 27.26 -9.79
N PRO A 225 30.23 27.82 -10.35
CA PRO A 225 29.39 27.10 -11.32
C PRO A 225 30.13 26.77 -12.63
N SER A 226 31.23 27.47 -12.94
CA SER A 226 32.10 27.19 -14.09
C SER A 226 32.75 25.80 -14.03
N ALA A 227 32.94 25.23 -12.84
CA ALA A 227 33.50 23.88 -12.67
C ALA A 227 32.54 22.77 -13.16
N PHE A 228 31.26 23.10 -13.36
CA PHE A 228 30.20 22.16 -13.75
C PHE A 228 29.35 22.75 -14.89
N PRO A 229 29.59 22.33 -16.15
CA PRO A 229 28.83 22.80 -17.30
C PRO A 229 27.31 22.60 -17.17
N GLU A 230 26.88 21.58 -16.42
CA GLU A 230 25.47 21.28 -16.13
C GLU A 230 24.75 22.44 -15.42
N LEU A 231 25.48 23.24 -14.62
CA LEU A 231 24.94 24.42 -13.93
C LEU A 231 24.74 25.63 -14.84
N ALA A 232 25.20 25.62 -16.08
CA ALA A 232 25.01 26.76 -17.00
C ALA A 232 23.55 26.92 -17.44
N LYS A 233 22.80 25.81 -17.54
CA LYS A 233 21.38 25.77 -17.97
C LYS A 233 20.46 25.20 -16.89
N ALA A 234 20.94 25.18 -15.65
CA ALA A 234 20.22 24.63 -14.51
C ALA A 234 18.99 25.47 -14.15
N ARG A 235 18.01 24.81 -13.52
CA ARG A 235 16.83 25.48 -12.99
C ARG A 235 17.22 26.31 -11.77
N VAL A 236 16.50 27.42 -11.56
CA VAL A 236 16.68 28.29 -10.41
C VAL A 236 15.34 28.43 -9.69
N ILE A 237 15.33 28.18 -8.38
CA ILE A 237 14.19 28.37 -7.49
C ILE A 237 14.69 29.14 -6.27
N ASP A 238 14.10 30.30 -5.99
CA ASP A 238 14.45 31.14 -4.83
C ASP A 238 15.96 31.39 -4.67
N GLY A 239 16.65 31.64 -5.78
CA GLY A 239 18.10 31.87 -5.81
C GLY A 239 18.97 30.61 -5.81
N LEU A 240 18.42 29.44 -5.43
CA LEU A 240 19.10 28.16 -5.50
C LEU A 240 19.07 27.61 -6.93
N ARG A 241 20.25 27.50 -7.54
CA ARG A 241 20.44 26.85 -8.83
C ARG A 241 20.73 25.36 -8.64
N TYR A 242 20.03 24.50 -9.36
CA TYR A 242 20.22 23.05 -9.24
C TYR A 242 20.15 22.30 -10.57
N ALA A 243 20.99 21.25 -10.68
CA ALA A 243 20.98 20.30 -11.79
C ALA A 243 21.36 18.90 -11.29
N ASP A 244 20.86 17.87 -11.98
CA ASP A 244 21.32 16.50 -11.77
C ASP A 244 22.46 16.20 -12.76
N SER A 245 23.52 15.57 -12.28
CA SER A 245 24.69 15.17 -13.09
C SER A 245 25.00 13.69 -12.91
N ALA A 246 25.87 13.14 -13.74
CA ALA A 246 26.40 11.78 -13.54
C ALA A 246 27.18 11.60 -12.22
N ARG A 247 27.53 12.70 -11.54
CA ARG A 247 28.24 12.69 -10.25
C ARG A 247 27.34 12.74 -9.03
N GLY A 248 26.07 13.11 -9.21
CA GLY A 248 25.13 13.47 -8.16
C GLY A 248 24.37 14.75 -8.47
N ARG A 249 23.53 15.18 -7.52
CA ARG A 249 22.80 16.44 -7.59
C ARG A 249 23.72 17.61 -7.26
N LEU A 250 23.72 18.63 -8.08
CA LEU A 250 24.50 19.85 -7.93
C LEU A 250 23.61 20.97 -7.44
N TRP A 251 24.00 21.63 -6.36
CA TRP A 251 23.40 22.87 -5.87
C TRP A 251 24.41 24.00 -5.90
N HIS A 252 23.94 25.18 -6.23
CA HIS A 252 24.71 26.40 -6.23
C HIS A 252 23.84 27.58 -5.80
N HIS A 253 24.39 28.44 -4.96
CA HIS A 253 23.83 29.74 -4.64
C HIS A 253 24.92 30.81 -4.76
N ALA A 254 24.57 32.01 -5.24
CA ALA A 254 25.54 33.08 -5.47
C ALA A 254 26.20 33.58 -4.16
N ASP A 255 25.47 33.50 -3.06
CA ASP A 255 25.93 33.95 -1.73
C ASP A 255 26.69 32.88 -0.93
N TRP A 256 27.10 31.75 -1.55
CA TRP A 256 27.90 30.73 -0.86
C TRP A 256 29.41 31.02 -0.95
N PRO A 257 30.18 30.77 0.14
CA PRO A 257 29.78 30.25 1.45
C PRO A 257 28.97 31.26 2.29
N PRO A 258 28.09 30.77 3.18
CA PRO A 258 27.36 31.64 4.11
C PRO A 258 28.30 32.51 4.94
N ARG A 259 28.01 33.81 5.02
CA ARG A 259 28.86 34.79 5.72
C ARG A 259 28.49 35.01 7.19
N ASP A 260 27.27 34.65 7.56
CA ASP A 260 26.74 34.79 8.91
C ASP A 260 26.07 33.51 9.41
N ALA A 261 25.80 33.46 10.72
CA ALA A 261 25.25 32.28 11.38
C ALA A 261 23.81 31.97 10.96
N GLN A 262 23.03 32.97 10.55
CA GLN A 262 21.64 32.78 10.13
C GLN A 262 21.58 32.12 8.75
N ALA A 263 22.38 32.61 7.80
CA ALA A 263 22.52 32.03 6.46
C ALA A 263 23.09 30.60 6.51
N ALA A 264 24.06 30.36 7.40
CA ALA A 264 24.59 29.03 7.66
C ALA A 264 23.50 28.07 8.17
N ARG A 265 22.66 28.52 9.10
CA ARG A 265 21.55 27.71 9.65
C ARG A 265 20.48 27.43 8.61
N ALA A 266 20.09 28.45 7.84
CA ALA A 266 19.13 28.31 6.74
C ALA A 266 19.62 27.29 5.70
N LEU A 267 20.89 27.33 5.29
CA LEU A 267 21.46 26.36 4.36
C LEU A 267 21.39 24.92 4.89
N LEU A 268 21.71 24.72 6.18
CA LEU A 268 21.63 23.40 6.80
C LEU A 268 20.18 22.90 6.92
N ASP A 269 19.24 23.79 7.22
CA ASP A 269 17.82 23.47 7.28
C ASP A 269 17.28 23.14 5.87
N ASP A 270 17.62 23.91 4.84
CA ASP A 270 17.26 23.65 3.45
C ASP A 270 17.83 22.31 2.97
N TRP A 271 19.07 21.99 3.35
CA TRP A 271 19.68 20.68 3.07
C TRP A 271 18.88 19.53 3.69
N GLN A 272 18.51 19.66 4.97
CA GLN A 272 17.70 18.66 5.64
C GLN A 272 16.32 18.52 4.99
N GLN A 273 15.62 19.62 4.72
CA GLN A 273 14.26 19.57 4.19
C GLN A 273 14.21 19.08 2.74
N LEU A 274 15.11 19.56 1.87
CA LEU A 274 15.03 19.34 0.43
C LEU A 274 15.79 18.09 -0.04
N HIS A 275 16.86 17.68 0.66
CA HIS A 275 17.67 16.53 0.24
C HIS A 275 17.49 15.31 1.14
N VAL A 276 17.46 15.51 2.47
CA VAL A 276 17.23 14.40 3.40
C VAL A 276 15.75 14.02 3.45
N GLY A 277 14.88 15.03 3.43
CA GLY A 277 13.43 14.88 3.52
C GLY A 277 12.89 15.25 4.91
N PRO A 278 11.57 15.43 5.02
CA PRO A 278 10.93 15.80 6.28
C PRO A 278 11.18 14.74 7.35
N ARG A 279 11.63 15.18 8.52
CA ARG A 279 11.79 14.30 9.68
C ARG A 279 10.42 13.90 10.19
N HIS A 280 10.26 12.62 10.49
CA HIS A 280 9.07 12.12 11.13
C HIS A 280 9.10 12.51 12.60
N PHE A 281 8.02 13.15 13.06
CA PHE A 281 7.77 13.40 14.47
C PHE A 281 6.79 12.36 14.98
N THR A 282 6.99 11.86 16.19
CA THR A 282 6.03 10.97 16.83
C THR A 282 4.71 11.71 17.07
N LEU A 283 3.60 11.07 16.71
CA LEU A 283 2.24 11.54 16.97
C LEU A 283 2.01 11.66 18.48
N ALA A 284 1.36 12.73 18.94
CA ALA A 284 0.96 12.80 20.34
C ALA A 284 -0.11 11.73 20.65
N PRO A 285 -0.11 11.12 21.86
CA PRO A 285 -1.18 10.21 22.27
C PRO A 285 -2.54 10.89 22.15
N GLN A 286 -3.47 10.25 21.47
CA GLN A 286 -4.81 10.79 21.23
C GLN A 286 -5.79 9.71 20.79
N THR A 287 -7.07 10.04 20.87
CA THR A 287 -8.15 9.21 20.33
C THR A 287 -8.76 9.90 19.13
N PHE A 288 -8.81 9.19 18.00
CA PHE A 288 -9.59 9.61 16.84
C PHE A 288 -11.02 9.13 17.05
N ALA A 289 -11.95 10.08 17.18
CA ALA A 289 -13.38 9.77 17.25
C ALA A 289 -13.87 9.23 15.89
N ALA A 290 -14.86 8.34 15.95
CA ALA A 290 -15.56 7.88 14.75
C ALA A 290 -16.26 9.07 14.07
N VAL A 291 -16.11 9.18 12.76
CA VAL A 291 -16.82 10.17 11.94
C VAL A 291 -17.87 9.46 11.11
N ASP A 292 -19.14 9.76 11.37
CA ASP A 292 -20.26 9.23 10.62
C ASP A 292 -20.14 9.63 9.14
N GLY A 293 -20.18 8.64 8.24
CA GLY A 293 -20.05 8.87 6.80
C GLY A 293 -18.61 9.06 6.31
N ALA A 294 -17.59 8.85 7.16
CA ALA A 294 -16.24 8.59 6.67
C ALA A 294 -16.31 7.34 5.78
N ASN A 295 -16.11 7.53 4.48
CA ASN A 295 -16.15 6.42 3.54
C ASN A 295 -14.96 5.49 3.84
N ALA A 296 -15.24 4.36 4.48
CA ALA A 296 -14.27 3.28 4.58
C ALA A 296 -13.76 2.98 3.16
N PRO A 297 -12.44 2.86 2.95
CA PRO A 297 -11.85 2.73 1.63
C PRO A 297 -12.44 1.55 0.86
N GLU A 298 -12.26 1.56 -0.46
CA GLU A 298 -12.70 0.45 -1.33
C GLU A 298 -12.17 -0.89 -0.76
N PRO A 299 -12.97 -1.96 -0.85
CA PRO A 299 -12.63 -3.25 -0.26
C PRO A 299 -11.27 -3.77 -0.75
N GLY A 300 -10.43 -4.22 0.19
CA GLY A 300 -9.03 -4.60 -0.06
C GLY A 300 -8.82 -5.91 -0.82
N GLY A 301 -9.89 -6.61 -1.24
CA GLY A 301 -9.78 -7.81 -2.06
C GLY A 301 -9.37 -9.09 -1.33
N ALA A 302 -9.43 -9.14 0.01
CA ALA A 302 -8.97 -10.29 0.80
C ALA A 302 -9.57 -11.64 0.35
N LEU A 303 -10.84 -11.65 -0.06
CA LEU A 303 -11.52 -12.86 -0.54
C LEU A 303 -11.34 -13.12 -2.04
N ARG A 304 -10.78 -12.18 -2.82
CA ARG A 304 -10.70 -12.33 -4.28
C ARG A 304 -9.89 -13.54 -4.72
N GLY A 305 -8.77 -13.83 -4.04
CA GLY A 305 -7.93 -14.98 -4.36
C GLY A 305 -8.65 -16.31 -4.13
N VAL A 306 -9.33 -16.44 -2.99
CA VAL A 306 -10.12 -17.63 -2.64
C VAL A 306 -11.29 -17.81 -3.60
N LEU A 307 -12.05 -16.74 -3.87
CA LEU A 307 -13.17 -16.77 -4.79
C LEU A 307 -12.74 -17.12 -6.22
N LEU A 308 -11.56 -16.67 -6.67
CA LEU A 308 -10.98 -17.06 -7.95
C LEU A 308 -10.66 -18.56 -7.99
N ALA A 309 -10.07 -19.12 -6.92
CA ALA A 309 -9.80 -20.55 -6.85
C ALA A 309 -11.09 -21.39 -6.88
N VAL A 310 -12.13 -20.95 -6.16
CA VAL A 310 -13.46 -21.58 -6.21
C VAL A 310 -14.07 -21.51 -7.60
N LEU A 311 -13.96 -20.38 -8.30
CA LEU A 311 -14.42 -20.23 -9.69
C LEU A 311 -13.75 -21.25 -10.62
N VAL A 312 -12.43 -21.43 -10.51
CA VAL A 312 -11.67 -22.40 -11.30
C VAL A 312 -12.16 -23.83 -11.01
N ALA A 313 -12.32 -24.19 -9.73
CA ALA A 313 -12.80 -25.51 -9.33
C ALA A 313 -14.22 -25.80 -9.87
N LEU A 314 -15.13 -24.83 -9.74
CA LEU A 314 -16.51 -24.95 -10.27
C LEU A 314 -16.52 -25.04 -11.80
N PHE A 315 -15.64 -24.32 -12.49
CA PHE A 315 -15.53 -24.40 -13.95
C PHE A 315 -15.04 -25.77 -14.42
N VAL A 316 -14.03 -26.34 -13.76
CA VAL A 316 -13.55 -27.71 -14.05
C VAL A 316 -14.66 -28.73 -13.79
N LEU A 317 -15.40 -28.59 -12.68
CA LEU A 317 -16.52 -29.46 -12.35
C LEU A 317 -17.63 -29.39 -13.42
N GLU A 318 -17.99 -28.17 -13.86
CA GLU A 318 -18.96 -27.96 -14.94
C GLU A 318 -18.54 -28.69 -16.23
N ARG A 319 -17.26 -28.58 -16.60
CA ARG A 319 -16.70 -29.21 -17.80
C ARG A 319 -16.70 -30.72 -17.70
N SER A 320 -16.32 -31.28 -16.55
CA SER A 320 -16.32 -32.73 -16.30
C SER A 320 -17.74 -33.30 -16.37
N LEU A 321 -18.72 -32.64 -15.74
CA LEU A 321 -20.13 -33.07 -15.77
C LEU A 321 -20.71 -32.98 -17.18
N THR A 322 -20.39 -31.92 -17.92
CA THR A 322 -20.84 -31.76 -19.31
C THR A 322 -20.23 -32.81 -20.22
N HIS A 323 -18.96 -33.17 -20.01
CA HIS A 323 -18.28 -34.21 -20.76
C HIS A 323 -18.82 -35.62 -20.42
N ALA A 324 -19.04 -35.92 -19.13
CA ALA A 324 -19.64 -37.17 -18.69
C ALA A 324 -21.05 -37.40 -19.28
N ARG A 325 -21.81 -36.33 -19.50
CA ARG A 325 -23.12 -36.39 -20.16
C ARG A 325 -23.06 -36.67 -21.67
N ARG A 326 -21.96 -36.30 -22.35
CA ARG A 326 -21.83 -36.49 -23.81
C ARG A 326 -21.41 -37.92 -24.18
N ARG A 327 -20.89 -38.69 -23.22
CA ARG A 327 -20.64 -40.13 -23.35
C ARG A 327 -21.92 -40.90 -23.06
#